data_AF-A0A1F9TVV7-F1
#
_entry.id   AF-A0A1F9TVV7-F1
#
_cell.length_a   1.000
_cell.length_b   1.000
_cell.length_c   1.000
_cell.angle_alpha   90.00
_cell.angle_beta   90.00
_cell.angle_gamma   90.00
#
_symmetry.space_group_name_H-M   'P 1'
#
loop_
_entity.id
_entity.type
_entity.pdbx_description
1 polymer ?
#
loop_
_entity_poly.entity_id
_entity_poly.type
_entity_poly.pdbx_seq_one_letter_code
_entity_poly.pdbx_strand_id
1 'polypeptide(L)' 'MIYTQETIPLNSEFDIQLWLAGQPLTRQGKAVYKISSESGFAIGVSFVDPQKSKDATPSQPAKDFASEAWDWASGLD' A
#
# COMPACT_ATOMS: atom_id res chain seq x y z
N MET A 1 -16.36 12.15 -2.37
CA MET A 1 -17.23 11.00 -2.73
C MET A 1 -17.08 10.79 -4.23
N ILE A 2 -16.93 9.56 -4.69
CA ILE A 2 -16.79 9.22 -6.12
C ILE A 2 -17.96 8.33 -6.52
N TYR A 3 -18.61 8.63 -7.64
CA TYR A 3 -19.68 7.81 -8.21
C TYR A 3 -19.11 6.87 -9.26
N THR A 4 -19.47 5.59 -9.21
CA THR A 4 -19.01 4.57 -10.16
C THR A 4 -20.08 3.50 -10.39
N GLN A 5 -20.07 2.88 -11.56
CA GLN A 5 -20.87 1.69 -11.86
C GLN A 5 -20.13 0.40 -11.47
N GLU A 6 -18.83 0.49 -11.21
CA GLU A 6 -18.00 -0.65 -10.83
C GLU A 6 -18.18 -0.99 -9.35
N THR A 7 -18.21 -2.29 -9.06
CA THR A 7 -18.22 -2.76 -7.68
C THR A 7 -16.81 -2.76 -7.13
N ILE A 8 -16.49 -1.75 -6.32
CA ILE A 8 -15.22 -1.66 -5.60
C ILE A 8 -15.39 -2.31 -4.21
N PRO A 9 -14.57 -3.31 -3.85
CA PRO A 9 -14.57 -3.89 -2.50
C PRO A 9 -14.22 -2.87 -1.42
N LEU A 10 -14.77 -3.03 -0.22
CA LEU A 10 -14.30 -2.23 0.92
C LEU A 10 -12.86 -2.62 1.26
N ASN A 11 -12.09 -1.64 1.73
CA ASN A 11 -10.67 -1.76 2.06
C ASN A 11 -9.72 -2.06 0.88
N SER A 12 -10.20 -2.16 -0.36
CA SER A 12 -9.31 -2.26 -1.51
C SER A 12 -8.62 -0.93 -1.78
N GLU A 13 -7.35 -1.01 -2.19
CA GLU A 13 -6.55 0.12 -2.65
C GLU A 13 -6.54 0.18 -4.18
N PHE A 14 -6.58 1.40 -4.73
CA PHE A 14 -6.59 1.64 -6.17
C PHE A 14 -6.08 3.05 -6.48
N ASP A 15 -5.59 3.23 -7.70
CA ASP A 15 -5.22 4.54 -8.23
C ASP A 15 -6.46 5.29 -8.72
N ILE A 16 -6.52 6.58 -8.41
CA ILE A 16 -7.61 7.48 -8.77
C ILE A 16 -7.01 8.66 -9.50
N GLN A 17 -7.47 8.91 -10.72
CA GLN A 17 -7.17 10.13 -11.45
C GLN A 17 -8.24 11.19 -11.12
N LEU A 18 -7.82 12.27 -10.46
CA LEU A 18 -8.63 13.43 -10.15
C LEU A 18 -8.31 14.56 -11.11
N TRP A 19 -9.28 15.41 -11.41
CA TRP A 19 -9.03 16.67 -12.12
C TRP A 19 -9.21 17.83 -11.14
N LEU A 20 -8.12 18.53 -10.83
CA LEU A 20 -8.11 19.67 -9.92
C LEU A 20 -7.55 20.88 -10.65
N ALA A 21 -8.31 21.99 -10.67
CA ALA A 21 -7.91 23.24 -11.33
C ALA A 21 -7.41 23.05 -12.79
N GLY A 22 -8.01 22.13 -13.54
CA GLY A 22 -7.61 21.85 -14.92
C GLY A 22 -6.31 21.07 -15.06
N GLN A 23 -5.83 20.41 -14.01
CA GLN A 23 -4.69 19.49 -14.06
C GLN A 23 -5.10 18.08 -13.60
N PRO A 24 -4.67 17.03 -14.32
CA PRO A 24 -4.86 15.67 -13.86
C PRO A 24 -3.90 15.38 -12.69
N LEU A 25 -4.44 14.77 -11.64
CA LEU A 25 -3.72 14.41 -10.43
C LEU A 25 -4.04 12.96 -10.07
N THR A 26 -3.03 12.08 -10.14
CA THR A 26 -3.18 10.70 -9.68
C THR A 26 -2.89 10.59 -8.18
N ARG A 27 -3.75 9.87 -7.46
CA ARG A 27 -3.63 9.57 -6.03
C ARG A 27 -3.98 8.11 -5.76
N GLN A 28 -3.25 7.47 -4.87
CA GLN A 28 -3.66 6.19 -4.32
C GLN A 28 -4.75 6.41 -3.26
N GLY A 29 -5.84 5.65 -3.35
CA GLY A 29 -6.96 5.74 -2.43
C GLY A 29 -7.37 4.36 -1.93
N LYS A 30 -8.02 4.33 -0.76
CA LYS A 30 -8.65 3.15 -0.16
C LYS A 30 -10.15 3.38 -0.02
N ALA A 31 -10.96 2.43 -0.48
CA ALA A 31 -12.41 2.48 -0.27
C ALA A 31 -12.74 2.23 1.21
N VAL A 32 -13.33 3.22 1.89
CA VAL A 32 -13.64 3.16 3.34
C VAL A 32 -15.14 3.07 3.63
N TYR A 33 -15.99 3.51 2.71
CA TYR A 33 -17.43 3.28 2.77
C TYR A 33 -18.03 3.15 1.36
N LYS A 34 -19.18 2.49 1.25
CA LYS A 34 -19.92 2.29 0.00
C LYS A 34 -21.41 2.45 0.24
N ILE A 35 -22.07 3.18 -0.65
CA ILE A 35 -23.52 3.35 -0.70
C ILE A 35 -23.99 2.82 -2.05
N SER A 36 -24.96 1.91 -2.04
CA SER A 36 -25.60 1.38 -3.26
C SER A 36 -26.86 2.15 -3.60
N SER A 37 -27.07 2.37 -4.89
CA SER A 37 -28.29 2.94 -5.49
C SER A 37 -28.69 2.13 -6.71
N GLU A 38 -29.90 2.35 -7.23
CA GLU A 38 -30.35 1.72 -8.49
C GLU A 38 -29.44 2.09 -9.68
N SER A 39 -28.82 3.26 -9.64
CA SER A 39 -27.94 3.80 -10.69
C SER A 39 -26.46 3.42 -10.56
N GLY A 40 -26.07 2.66 -9.52
CA GLY A 40 -24.68 2.30 -9.24
C GLY A 40 -24.26 2.56 -7.80
N PHE A 41 -22.97 2.84 -7.60
CA PHE A 41 -22.35 2.97 -6.28
C PHE A 41 -21.75 4.36 -6.05
N ALA A 42 -21.88 4.87 -4.83
CA ALA A 42 -21.09 5.97 -4.33
C ALA A 42 -20.08 5.43 -3.32
N ILE A 43 -18.80 5.74 -3.52
CA ILE A 43 -17.72 5.30 -2.64
C ILE A 43 -17.06 6.48 -1.92
N GLY A 44 -16.77 6.24 -0.65
CA GLY A 44 -15.89 7.04 0.16
C GLY A 44 -14.46 6.58 0.01
N VAL A 45 -13.55 7.50 -0.27
CA VAL A 45 -12.14 7.22 -0.46
C VAL A 45 -11.33 7.95 0.61
N SER A 46 -10.48 7.22 1.32
CA SER A 46 -9.38 7.78 2.10
C SER A 46 -8.14 7.81 1.23
N PHE A 47 -7.51 8.97 1.06
CA PHE A 47 -6.24 9.06 0.34
C PHE A 47 -5.10 8.50 1.20
N VAL A 48 -4.24 7.70 0.57
CA VAL A 48 -3.01 7.24 1.21
C VAL A 48 -1.99 8.36 1.08
N ASP A 49 -1.39 8.78 2.19
CA ASP A 49 -0.32 9.78 2.16
C ASP A 49 0.95 9.12 1.59
N PRO A 50 1.46 9.57 0.42
CA PRO A 50 2.66 8.98 -0.17
C PRO A 50 3.91 9.16 0.70
N GLN A 51 3.90 10.10 1.67
CA GLN A 51 5.02 10.28 2.59
C GLN A 51 5.06 9.23 3.72
N LYS A 52 3.94 8.57 4.03
CA LYS A 52 3.91 7.49 5.04
C LYS A 52 4.42 6.14 4.55
N SER A 53 4.68 5.98 3.24
CA SER A 53 5.16 4.71 2.67
C SER A 53 6.69 4.61 2.56
N LYS A 54 7.44 5.63 2.98
CA LYS A 54 8.91 5.67 2.86
C LYS A 54 9.70 5.48 4.15
N ASP A 55 9.03 5.29 5.29
CA ASP A 55 9.68 4.99 6.58
C ASP A 55 9.74 3.49 6.92
N ALA A 56 9.49 2.60 5.94
CA ALA A 56 10.04 1.25 6.04
C ALA A 56 11.53 1.34 5.72
N THR A 57 12.37 1.61 6.73
CA THR A 57 13.82 1.50 6.60
C THR A 57 14.14 0.11 6.04
N PRO A 58 14.73 -0.03 4.85
CA PRO A 58 15.33 -1.30 4.45
C PRO A 58 16.63 -1.43 5.24
N SER A 59 16.52 -1.92 6.48
CA SER A 59 17.68 -2.23 7.30
C SER A 59 18.22 -3.60 6.91
N GLN A 60 19.29 -3.54 6.13
CA GLN A 60 20.29 -4.54 5.81
C GLN A 60 20.10 -5.35 4.52
N PRO A 61 21.11 -5.32 3.61
CA PRO A 61 21.17 -6.23 2.50
C PRO A 61 21.37 -7.66 3.04
N ALA A 62 20.69 -8.63 2.44
CA ALA A 62 20.96 -10.05 2.66
C ALA A 62 22.43 -10.34 2.33
N LYS A 63 23.27 -10.38 3.36
CA LYS A 63 24.71 -10.63 3.20
C LYS A 63 25.29 -11.36 4.40
N ASP A 64 24.64 -12.44 4.82
CA ASP A 64 25.26 -13.50 5.64
C ASP A 64 24.85 -14.88 5.09
N PHE A 65 25.13 -15.08 3.79
CA PHE A 65 25.40 -16.41 3.22
C PHE A 65 26.92 -16.57 2.95
N ALA A 66 27.76 -15.84 3.66
CA ALA A 66 29.17 -16.19 3.81
C ALA A 66 29.21 -17.22 4.95
N SER A 67 29.16 -18.51 4.64
CA SER A 67 30.36 -19.30 4.40
C SER A 67 31.33 -19.23 5.57
N GLU A 68 31.51 -20.38 6.21
CA GLU A 68 32.66 -20.73 7.05
C GLU A 68 32.73 -20.11 8.45
N ALA A 69 32.25 -20.88 9.42
CA ALA A 69 33.06 -21.21 10.60
C ALA A 69 32.59 -22.55 11.15
N TRP A 70 32.86 -23.60 10.38
CA TRP A 70 33.11 -24.92 10.96
C TRP A 70 34.46 -24.79 11.68
N ASP A 71 34.47 -24.13 12.84
CA ASP A 71 35.67 -24.00 13.67
C ASP A 71 35.53 -24.91 14.90
N TRP A 72 36.42 -25.88 14.92
CA TRP A 72 36.48 -27.00 15.84
C TRP A 72 37.31 -26.56 17.04
N ALA A 73 36.69 -26.12 18.14
CA ALA A 73 37.44 -25.81 19.37
C ALA A 73 36.67 -26.18 20.63
N SER A 74 36.97 -27.40 21.09
CA SER A 74 37.09 -27.87 22.48
C SER A 74 36.73 -26.91 23.63
N GLY A 75 35.85 -27.41 24.51
CA GLY A 75 35.72 -27.05 25.93
C GLY A 75 34.45 -27.74 26.43
N LEU A 76 34.46 -28.91 27.07
CA LEU A 76 35.23 -29.29 28.26
C LEU A 76 35.03 -28.25 29.37
N ASP A 77 33.81 -28.22 29.89
CA ASP A 77 33.54 -28.43 31.33
C ASP A 77 32.24 -29.25 31.48
#